data_AF-A0A418Q338-F1
#
_entry.id   AF-A0A418Q338-F1
#
_cell.length_a   1.000
_cell.length_b   1.000
_cell.length_c   1.000
_cell.angle_alpha   90.00
_cell.angle_beta   90.00
_cell.angle_gamma   90.00
#
_symmetry.space_group_name_H-M   'P 1'
#
loop_
_entity.id
_entity.type
_entity.pdbx_description
1 polymer ?
#
loop_
_entity_poly.entity_id
_entity_poly.type
_entity_poly.pdbx_seq_one_letter_code
_entity_poly.pdbx_strand_id
1 'polypeptide(L)' 'MSGLPVITVLELAAAIALIVGGGWLYRRRGKDDPNHGSQGAVILIVVGVILAIHGLGLLEYRPMGSER' A
#
# COMPACT_ATOMS: atom_id res chain seq x y z
N MET A 1 -26.86 -5.45 4.92
CA MET A 1 -25.39 -5.42 4.83
C MET A 1 -25.04 -4.48 3.69
N SER A 2 -24.65 -3.23 3.96
CA SER A 2 -24.12 -2.36 2.92
C SER A 2 -22.72 -2.87 2.55
N GLY A 3 -22.52 -3.25 1.30
CA GLY A 3 -21.21 -3.65 0.80
C GLY A 3 -20.18 -2.52 0.91
N LEU A 4 -18.89 -2.86 0.80
CA LEU A 4 -17.82 -1.86 0.76
C LEU A 4 -18.08 -0.87 -0.40
N PRO A 5 -17.78 0.43 -0.21
CA PRO A 5 -17.82 1.40 -1.30
C PRO A 5 -16.95 0.93 -2.47
N VAL A 6 -17.41 1.13 -3.70
CA VAL A 6 -16.64 0.74 -4.90
C VAL A 6 -15.25 1.38 -4.89
N ILE A 7 -15.14 2.63 -4.43
CA ILE A 7 -13.85 3.33 -4.30
C ILE A 7 -12.91 2.57 -3.35
N THR A 8 -13.39 2.19 -2.16
CA THR A 8 -12.61 1.40 -1.20
C THR A 8 -12.16 0.06 -1.79
N VAL A 9 -13.02 -0.62 -2.54
CA VAL A 9 -12.65 -1.87 -3.22
C VAL A 9 -11.52 -1.64 -4.22
N LEU A 10 -11.59 -0.57 -5.01
CA LEU A 10 -10.55 -0.21 -5.98
C LEU A 10 -9.23 0.16 -5.30
N GLU A 11 -9.26 0.92 -4.21
CA GLU A 11 -8.07 1.28 -3.44
C GLU A 11 -7.37 0.06 -2.86
N LEU A 12 -8.13 -0.87 -2.25
CA LEU A 12 -7.59 -2.10 -1.71
C LEU A 12 -7.04 -3.01 -2.81
N ALA A 13 -7.72 -3.11 -3.95
CA ALA A 13 -7.23 -3.86 -5.10
C ALA A 13 -5.92 -3.26 -5.65
N ALA A 14 -5.84 -1.93 -5.77
CA ALA A 14 -4.63 -1.23 -6.19
C ALA A 14 -3.49 -1.42 -5.18
N ALA A 15 -3.77 -1.35 -3.88
CA ALA A 15 -2.79 -1.56 -2.83
C ALA A 15 -2.19 -2.97 -2.92
N ILE A 16 -3.03 -4.00 -3.07
CA ILE A 16 -2.59 -5.39 -3.24
C ILE A 16 -1.72 -5.52 -4.51
N ALA A 17 -2.16 -4.94 -5.63
CA ALA A 17 -1.42 -5.00 -6.89
C ALA A 17 -0.02 -4.36 -6.77
N LEU A 18 0.09 -3.22 -6.09
CA LEU A 18 1.36 -2.53 -5.86
C LEU A 18 2.31 -3.32 -4.95
N ILE A 19 1.79 -3.90 -3.86
CA ILE A 19 2.58 -4.71 -2.93
C ILE A 19 3.08 -5.99 -3.61
N VAL A 20 2.20 -6.72 -4.30
CA VAL A 20 2.55 -7.96 -5.00
C VAL A 20 3.50 -7.67 -6.15
N GLY A 21 3.22 -6.64 -6.95
CA GLY A 21 4.07 -6.23 -8.06
C GLY A 21 5.45 -5.76 -7.60
N GLY A 22 5.51 -4.97 -6.53
CA GLY A 22 6.76 -4.55 -5.89
C GLY A 22 7.55 -5.74 -5.32
N GLY A 23 6.89 -6.66 -4.62
CA GLY A 23 7.54 -7.89 -4.12
C GLY A 23 8.09 -8.76 -5.23
N TRP A 24 7.35 -8.91 -6.33
CA TRP A 24 7.83 -9.62 -7.52
C TRP A 24 9.04 -8.93 -8.16
N LEU A 25 9.00 -7.60 -8.32
CA LEU A 25 10.10 -6.82 -8.89
C LEU A 25 11.35 -6.89 -8.00
N TYR A 26 11.18 -6.79 -6.68
CA TYR A 26 12.26 -6.91 -5.70
C TYR A 26 12.93 -8.29 -5.82
N ARG A 27 12.13 -9.36 -5.83
CA ARG A 27 12.62 -10.74 -5.97
C ARG A 27 13.32 -10.98 -7.31
N ARG A 28 12.83 -10.37 -8.40
CA ARG A 28 13.45 -10.46 -9.72
C ARG A 28 14.79 -9.74 -9.74
N ARG A 29 14.83 -8.48 -9.31
CA ARG A 29 16.05 -7.66 -9.31
C ARG A 29 17.12 -8.16 -8.34
N GLY A 30 16.74 -8.75 -7.20
CA GLY A 30 17.70 -9.38 -6.28
C GLY A 30 18.43 -10.58 -6.88
N LYS A 31 17.94 -11.17 -7.98
CA LYS A 31 18.68 -12.18 -8.75
C LYS A 31 19.68 -11.56 -9.72
N ASP A 32 19.34 -10.40 -10.29
CA ASP A 32 20.14 -9.72 -11.31
C ASP A 32 21.28 -8.91 -10.68
N ASP A 33 21.04 -8.28 -9.54
CA ASP A 33 22.04 -7.53 -8.75
C ASP A 33 21.81 -7.76 -7.24
N PRO A 34 22.46 -8.76 -6.64
CA PRO A 34 22.25 -9.13 -5.24
C PRO A 34 22.69 -8.06 -4.24
N ASN A 35 23.60 -7.16 -4.64
CA ASN A 35 24.24 -6.19 -3.74
C ASN A 35 23.54 -4.83 -3.74
N HIS A 36 22.76 -4.49 -4.77
CA HIS A 36 22.11 -3.17 -4.88
C HIS A 36 20.59 -3.16 -4.65
N GLY A 37 19.93 -4.31 -4.55
CA GLY A 37 18.48 -4.37 -4.34
C GLY A 37 17.68 -3.59 -5.41
N SER A 38 16.41 -3.27 -5.13
CA SER A 38 15.60 -2.46 -6.03
C SER A 38 14.84 -1.37 -5.29
N GLN A 39 15.37 -0.14 -5.33
CA GLN A 39 14.73 1.04 -4.73
C GLN A 39 13.31 1.26 -5.28
N GLY A 40 13.12 1.11 -6.59
CA GLY A 40 11.79 1.23 -7.21
C GLY A 40 10.80 0.19 -6.69
N ALA A 41 11.24 -1.04 -6.45
CA ALA A 41 10.39 -2.07 -5.87
C ALA A 41 10.00 -1.75 -4.41
N VAL A 42 10.93 -1.22 -3.63
CA VAL A 42 10.66 -0.76 -2.26
C VAL A 42 9.63 0.38 -2.27
N ILE A 43 9.79 1.37 -3.15
CA ILE A 43 8.83 2.47 -3.29
C ILE A 43 7.43 1.95 -3.63
N LEU A 44 7.31 1.01 -4.58
CA LEU A 44 6.03 0.39 -4.93
C LEU A 44 5.36 -0.28 -3.72
N ILE A 45 6.14 -1.02 -2.92
CA ILE A 45 5.63 -1.67 -1.71
C ILE A 45 5.17 -0.62 -0.70
N VAL A 46 5.97 0.41 -0.43
CA VAL A 46 5.63 1.47 0.53
C VAL A 46 4.36 2.22 0.12
N VAL A 47 4.26 2.61 -1.15
CA VAL A 47 3.05 3.27 -1.68
C VAL A 47 1.82 2.35 -1.55
N GLY A 48 1.98 1.07 -1.88
CA GLY A 48 0.90 0.08 -1.70
C GLY A 48 0.46 -0.07 -0.24
N VAL A 49 1.39 -0.05 0.71
CA VAL A 49 1.07 -0.09 2.16
C VAL A 49 0.32 1.17 2.58
N ILE A 50 0.77 2.36 2.18
CA ILE A 50 0.09 3.63 2.50
C ILE A 50 -1.34 3.61 1.92
N LEU A 51 -1.51 3.14 0.69
CA LEU A 51 -2.83 3.04 0.05
C LEU A 51 -3.74 2.04 0.77
N ALA A 52 -3.20 0.93 1.29
CA ALA A 52 -3.96 0.00 2.12
C ALA A 52 -4.41 0.66 3.44
N ILE A 53 -3.52 1.38 4.12
CA ILE A 53 -3.86 2.12 5.36
C ILE A 53 -4.95 3.16 5.07
N HIS A 54 -4.83 3.87 3.94
CA HIS A 54 -5.82 4.84 3.51
C HIS A 54 -7.18 4.19 3.23
N GLY A 55 -7.24 3.14 2.41
CA GLY A 55 -8.49 2.44 2.07
C GLY A 55 -9.14 1.75 3.27
N LEU A 56 -8.37 1.44 4.32
CA LEU A 56 -8.89 0.94 5.60
C LEU A 56 -9.42 2.04 6.52
N GLY A 57 -9.38 3.31 6.11
CA GLY A 57 -9.85 4.45 6.89
C GLY A 57 -8.95 4.81 8.08
N LEU A 58 -7.73 4.27 8.14
CA LEU A 58 -6.82 4.48 9.27
C LEU A 58 -6.12 5.86 9.24
N LEU A 59 -6.36 6.66 8.19
CA LEU A 59 -5.86 8.03 8.06
C LEU A 59 -6.92 9.09 8.38
N GLU A 60 -8.11 8.69 8.80
CA GLU A 60 -9.17 9.64 9.20
C GLU A 60 -8.77 10.39 10.48
N TYR A 61 -8.71 11.72 10.41
CA TYR A 61 -8.51 12.55 11.60
C TYR A 61 -9.73 12.42 12.52
N ARG A 62 -9.49 12.02 13.77
CA ARG A 62 -10.50 11.96 14.83
C ARG A 62 -10.09 12.92 15.95
N PRO A 63 -10.73 14.09 16.09
CA PRO A 63 -10.42 15.01 17.17
C PRO A 63 -10.69 14.36 18.52
N MET A 64 -9.77 14.50 19.46
CA MET A 64 -9.93 14.00 20.83
C MET A 64 -10.72 15.00 21.66
N GLY A 65 -11.36 14.53 22.74
CA GLY A 65 -12.31 15.34 23.53
C GLY A 65 -11.75 16.63 24.15
N SER A 66 -10.42 16.79 24.19
CA SER A 66 -9.72 18.02 24.62
C SER A 66 -9.57 19.08 23.53
N GLU A 67 -9.91 18.77 22.27
CA GLU A 67 -9.83 19.68 21.11
C GLU A 67 -11.19 20.35 20.79
N ARG A 68 -12.13 20.37 21.75
CA ARG A 68 -13.43 21.06 21.63
C ARG A 68 -13.53 22.27 22.53
#